data_AF-W1YP65-F1
#
_entry.id   AF-W1YP65-F1
#
_cell.length_a   1.000
_cell.length_b   1.000
_cell.length_c   1.000
_cell.angle_alpha   90.00
_cell.angle_beta   90.00
_cell.angle_gamma   90.00
#
_symmetry.space_group_name_H-M   'P 1'
#
loop_
_entity.id
_entity.type
_entity.pdbx_description
1 polymer ?
#
loop_
_entity_poly.entity_id
_entity_poly.type
_entity_poly.pdbx_seq_one_letter_code
_entity_poly.pdbx_strand_id
1 'polypeptide(L)' 'GHRFAWVLPAGTYTFYVGSDVRSAQAAGSVEVEETLVVEQLEQAAAPAADHPFERLARQEDESGTIVRGSEP' A
#
# COMPACT_ATOMS: atom_id res chain seq x y z
N GLY A 1 3.64 12.61 2.63
CA GLY A 1 4.50 13.73 2.21
C GLY A 1 5.91 13.27 1.90
N HIS A 2 6.07 12.29 1.01
CA HIS A 2 7.37 11.69 0.69
C HIS A 2 7.35 11.26 -0.78
N ARG A 3 7.44 12.22 -1.71
CA ARG A 3 7.48 11.87 -3.13
C ARG A 3 8.78 11.13 -3.42
N PHE A 4 8.70 10.15 -4.33
CA PHE A 4 9.85 9.38 -4.79
C PHE A 4 10.58 8.70 -3.62
N ALA A 5 9.84 8.01 -2.75
CA ALA A 5 10.42 7.30 -1.61
C ALA A 5 9.71 5.97 -1.39
N TRP A 6 10.40 5.02 -0.81
CA TRP A 6 9.77 3.85 -0.19
C TRP A 6 9.40 4.20 1.24
N VAL A 7 8.14 3.99 1.59
CA VAL A 7 7.60 4.33 2.90
C VAL A 7 6.90 3.13 3.53
N LEU A 8 6.95 3.07 4.86
CA LEU A 8 6.11 2.22 5.69
C LEU A 8 5.13 3.14 6.44
N PRO A 9 3.88 3.30 5.96
CA PRO A 9 2.89 4.16 6.62
C PRO A 9 2.65 3.76 8.07
N ALA A 10 2.26 4.73 8.90
CA ALA A 10 1.83 4.44 10.27
C ALA A 10 0.63 3.47 10.28
N GLY A 11 0.61 2.57 11.26
CA GLY A 11 -0.46 1.62 11.52
C GLY A 11 0.04 0.24 11.92
N THR A 12 -0.92 -0.67 12.08
CA THR A 12 -0.66 -2.05 12.51
C THR A 12 -0.31 -2.96 11.34
N TYR A 13 0.86 -3.60 11.41
CA TYR A 13 1.31 -4.58 10.43
C TYR A 13 1.15 -5.99 11.01
N THR A 14 0.12 -6.71 10.57
CA THR A 14 -0.17 -8.08 11.01
C THR A 14 0.51 -9.09 10.07
N PHE A 15 1.25 -10.01 10.66
CA PHE A 15 1.91 -11.10 9.95
C PHE A 15 1.04 -12.35 9.97
N TYR A 16 0.81 -12.95 8.80
CA TYR A 16 0.04 -14.17 8.64
C TYR A 16 0.96 -15.32 8.20
N VAL A 17 0.82 -16.49 8.82
CA VAL A 17 1.65 -17.68 8.55
C VAL A 17 0.75 -18.88 8.27
N GLY A 18 1.06 -19.63 7.21
CA GLY A 18 0.36 -20.85 6.80
C GLY A 18 0.96 -21.45 5.55
N SER A 19 0.40 -22.57 5.08
CA SER A 19 0.85 -23.25 3.86
C SER A 19 0.52 -22.48 2.58
N ASP A 20 -0.51 -21.63 2.64
CA ASP A 20 -0.97 -20.81 1.52
C ASP A 20 -1.64 -19.53 2.04
N VAL A 21 -1.79 -18.54 1.16
CA VAL A 21 -2.34 -17.22 1.51
C VAL A 21 -3.78 -17.27 2.01
N ARG A 22 -4.56 -18.32 1.70
CA ARG A 22 -5.96 -18.43 2.07
C ARG A 22 -6.13 -19.09 3.44
N SER A 23 -5.26 -20.01 3.80
CA SER A 23 -5.28 -20.72 5.09
C SER A 23 -4.41 -20.07 6.18
N ALA A 24 -3.56 -19.10 5.82
CA ALA A 24 -2.68 -18.42 6.76
C ALA A 24 -3.43 -17.77 7.93
N GLN A 25 -2.87 -17.93 9.13
CA GLN A 25 -3.43 -17.37 10.37
C GLN A 25 -2.54 -16.26 10.92
N ALA A 26 -3.13 -15.29 11.61
CA ALA A 26 -2.40 -14.21 12.24
C ALA A 26 -1.43 -14.79 13.30
N ALA A 27 -0.14 -14.52 13.13
CA ALA A 27 0.93 -14.99 14.01
C ALA A 27 1.40 -13.90 15.01
N GLY A 28 1.16 -12.63 14.67
CA GLY A 28 1.53 -11.48 15.48
C GLY A 28 1.42 -10.19 14.70
N SER A 29 1.60 -9.06 15.37
CA SER A 29 1.59 -7.74 14.76
C SER A 29 2.66 -6.83 15.34
N VAL A 30 3.05 -5.82 14.57
CA VAL A 30 3.91 -4.72 15.00
C VAL A 30 3.18 -3.41 14.73
N GLU A 31 3.17 -2.53 15.72
CA GLU A 31 2.65 -1.17 15.55
C GLU A 31 3.76 -0.26 15.04
N VAL A 32 3.46 0.50 13.99
CA VAL A 32 4.33 1.55 13.45
C VAL A 32 3.65 2.88 13.76
N GLU A 33 4.12 3.56 14.80
CA GLU A 33 3.45 4.77 15.32
C GLU A 33 3.49 5.93 14.34
N GLU A 34 4.58 6.07 13.58
CA GLU A 34 4.78 7.14 12.60
C GLU A 34 5.27 6.57 11.27
N THR A 35 4.91 7.24 10.17
CA THR A 35 5.32 6.81 8.82
C THR A 35 6.84 6.85 8.70
N LEU A 36 7.44 5.70 8.39
CA LEU A 36 8.89 5.59 8.19
C LEU A 36 9.23 5.77 6.72
N VAL A 37 10.22 6.60 6.41
CA VAL A 37 10.87 6.62 5.10
C VAL A 37 11.96 5.56 5.14
N VAL A 38 11.75 4.47 4.41
CA VAL A 38 12.73 3.37 4.30
C VAL A 38 13.91 3.84 3.44
N GLU A 39 13.61 4.50 2.32
CA GLU A 39 14.62 5.03 1.41
C GLU A 39 14.07 6.21 0.61
N GLN A 40 14.87 7.28 0.48
CA GLN A 40 14.57 8.42 -0.38
C GLN A 40 15.23 8.23 -1.75
N LEU A 41 14.44 8.38 -2.81
CA LEU A 41 14.83 8.15 -4.19
C LEU A 41 14.54 9.40 -5.04
N GLU A 42 14.62 9.23 -6.36
CA GLU A 42 14.22 10.19 -7.37
C GLU A 42 13.22 9.57 -8.35
N GLN A 43 12.62 10.40 -9.19
CA GLN A 43 11.75 9.91 -10.25
C GLN A 43 12.61 9.23 -11.33
N ALA A 44 12.35 7.95 -11.59
CA ALA A 44 12.99 7.20 -12.66
C ALA A 44 11.94 6.42 -13.46
N ALA A 45 12.05 6.45 -14.80
CA ALA A 45 11.20 5.69 -15.73
C ALA A 45 9.67 5.86 -15.50
N ALA A 46 9.22 7.08 -15.18
CA ALA A 46 7.79 7.36 -15.03
C ALA A 46 7.05 7.25 -16.38
N PRO A 47 5.75 6.92 -16.37
CA PRO A 47 4.91 6.99 -17.57
C PRO A 47 5.01 8.37 -18.24
N ALA A 48 4.96 8.38 -19.57
CA ALA A 48 5.06 9.61 -20.34
C ALA A 48 3.87 10.53 -20.00
N ALA A 49 4.15 11.79 -19.67
CA ALA A 49 3.14 12.74 -19.18
C ALA A 49 2.06 13.07 -20.23
N ASP A 50 2.35 12.86 -21.51
CA ASP A 50 1.43 13.02 -22.64
C ASP A 50 0.57 11.78 -22.92
N HIS A 51 0.78 10.69 -22.17
CA HIS A 51 -0.01 9.45 -22.25
C HIS A 51 -0.60 9.09 -20.88
N PRO A 52 -1.52 9.91 -20.33
CA PRO A 52 -2.16 9.63 -19.05
C PRO A 52 -3.10 8.42 -19.15
N PHE A 53 -3.29 7.72 -18.04
CA PHE A 53 -4.25 6.64 -17.94
C PHE A 53 -4.78 6.52 -16.52
N GLU A 54 -6.01 6.02 -16.39
CA GLU A 54 -6.63 5.75 -15.10
C GLU A 54 -6.07 4.46 -14.49
N ARG A 55 -5.65 4.52 -13.23
CA ARG A 55 -5.24 3.37 -12.43
C ARG A 55 -6.37 2.86 -11.56
N LEU A 56 -6.34 1.57 -11.28
CA LEU A 56 -7.17 0.97 -10.23
C LEU A 56 -6.69 1.46 -8.87
N ALA A 57 -7.63 1.89 -8.03
CA ALA A 57 -7.37 2.30 -6.67
C ALA A 57 -8.16 1.44 -5.68
N ARG A 58 -7.68 1.35 -4.45
CA ARG A 58 -8.38 0.71 -3.33
C ARG A 58 -9.39 1.70 -2.76
N GLN A 59 -10.66 1.31 -2.69
CA GLN A 59 -11.68 2.07 -1.97
C GLN A 59 -12.34 1.16 -0.93
N GLU A 60 -12.80 1.73 0.18
CA GLU A 60 -13.62 1.04 1.16
C GLU A 60 -15.07 1.49 0.99
N ASP A 61 -16.00 0.54 1.01
CA ASP A 61 -17.41 0.86 1.14
C ASP A 61 -17.81 1.05 2.62
N GLU A 62 -19.09 1.33 2.87
CA GLU A 62 -19.63 1.56 4.22
C GLU A 62 -19.46 0.36 5.17
N SER A 63 -19.23 -0.84 4.64
CA SER A 63 -19.00 -2.06 5.41
C SER A 63 -17.52 -2.31 5.73
N GLY A 64 -16.62 -1.47 5.20
CA GLY A 64 -15.16 -1.69 5.26
C GLY A 64 -14.67 -2.73 4.26
N THR A 65 -15.51 -3.16 3.31
CA THR A 65 -15.10 -4.09 2.24
C THR A 65 -14.30 -3.32 1.19
N ILE A 66 -13.24 -3.95 0.68
CA ILE A 66 -12.44 -3.37 -0.39
C ILE A 66 -13.18 -3.49 -1.72
N VAL A 67 -13.47 -2.35 -2.33
CA VAL A 67 -14.07 -2.22 -3.65
C VAL A 67 -13.10 -1.50 -4.61
N ARG A 68 -13.39 -1.61 -5.91
CA ARG A 68 -12.58 -0.99 -6.96
C ARG A 68 -12.86 0.52 -7.00
N GLY A 69 -11.84 1.33 -6.74
CA GLY A 69 -11.77 2.74 -7.09
C GLY A 69 -11.00 2.99 -8.40
N SER A 70 -10.99 4.24 -8.85
CA SER A 70 -10.20 4.72 -9.99
C SER A 70 -9.51 6.03 -9.60
N GLU A 71 -8.26 6.19 -10.02
CA GLU A 71 -7.51 7.45 -9.88
C GLU A 71 -6.77 7.77 -11.19
N PRO A 72 -6.53 9.05 -11.52
CA PRO A 72 -5.71 9.45 -12.67
C PRO A 72 -4.22 9.08 -12.53
#